data_AF-A0A8T3QEW7-F1
#
_entry.id   AF-A0A8T3QEW7-F1
#
_cell.length_a   1.000
_cell.length_b   1.000
_cell.length_c   1.000
_cell.angle_alpha   90.00
_cell.angle_beta   90.00
_cell.angle_gamma   90.00
#
_symmetry.space_group_name_H-M   'P 1'
#
loop_
_entity.id
_entity.type
_entity.pdbx_description
1 polymer ?
#
loop_
_entity_poly.entity_id
_entity_poly.type
_entity_poly.pdbx_seq_one_letter_code
_entity_poly.pdbx_strand_id
1 'polypeptide(L)'
;MSASPRLAPKRRPGRRLAAAPAQVLAGGVDAPSDTIRIRTRGLTKRYGDLIAVDHLDLDVHAGEIYGLLGQNGAGKTTTILMLLGLTEPTEG
;
A
#
# COMPACT_ATOMS: atom_id res chain seq x y z
N MET A 1 46.52 24.62 -14.59
CA MET A 1 45.07 24.44 -14.79
C MET A 1 44.74 22.99 -14.51
N SER A 2 44.30 22.67 -13.29
CA SER A 2 43.99 21.30 -12.84
C SER A 2 42.49 21.20 -12.66
N ALA A 3 41.81 20.40 -13.49
CA ALA A 3 40.38 20.17 -13.40
C ALA A 3 40.13 19.05 -12.38
N SER A 4 39.57 19.40 -11.22
CA SER A 4 39.12 18.43 -10.22
C SER A 4 37.97 17.58 -10.78
N PRO A 5 38.00 16.24 -10.65
CA PRO A 5 36.91 15.39 -11.09
C PRO A 5 35.70 15.58 -10.17
N ARG A 6 34.55 15.94 -10.76
CA ARG A 6 33.26 15.97 -10.06
C ARG A 6 32.92 14.55 -9.59
N LEU A 7 32.89 14.36 -8.28
CA LEU A 7 32.46 13.13 -7.63
C LEU A 7 31.01 12.83 -8.05
N ALA A 8 30.80 11.76 -8.82
CA ALA A 8 29.47 11.27 -9.15
C ALA A 8 28.71 10.93 -7.85
N PRO A 9 27.39 11.23 -7.75
CA PRO A 9 26.63 10.89 -6.56
C PRO A 9 26.65 9.37 -6.37
N LYS A 10 27.20 8.91 -5.24
CA LYS A 10 27.14 7.50 -4.83
C LYS A 10 25.68 7.09 -4.72
N ARG A 11 25.16 6.36 -5.73
CA ARG A 11 23.86 5.70 -5.68
C ARG A 11 23.87 4.77 -4.47
N ARG A 12 23.16 5.15 -3.41
CA ARG A 12 22.95 4.27 -2.27
C ARG A 12 22.05 3.13 -2.75
N PRO A 13 22.48 1.85 -2.62
CA PRO A 13 21.62 0.73 -2.98
C PRO A 13 20.31 0.87 -2.21
N GLY A 14 19.20 0.77 -2.94
CA GLY A 14 17.86 1.06 -2.45
C GLY A 14 17.60 0.35 -1.14
N ARG A 15 17.41 1.12 -0.07
CA ARG A 15 16.93 0.57 1.19
C ARG A 15 15.51 0.08 0.91
N ARG A 16 15.36 -1.24 0.77
CA ARG A 16 14.06 -1.92 0.69
C ARG A 16 13.35 -1.59 2.01
N LEU A 17 12.60 -0.49 2.02
CA LEU A 17 11.57 -0.26 3.02
C LEU A 17 10.49 -1.27 2.68
N ALA A 18 10.67 -2.51 3.11
CA ALA A 18 9.54 -3.41 3.24
C ALA A 18 8.64 -2.77 4.29
N ALA A 19 7.67 -1.97 3.83
CA ALA A 19 6.53 -1.64 4.65
C ALA A 19 5.91 -3.00 5.01
N ALA A 20 5.89 -3.34 6.29
CA ALA A 20 5.10 -4.47 6.73
C ALA A 20 3.67 -4.24 6.21
N PRO A 21 3.05 -5.24 5.56
CA PRO A 21 1.70 -5.08 5.03
C PRO A 21 0.80 -4.61 6.17
N ALA A 22 -0.04 -3.60 5.90
CA ALA A 22 -1.04 -3.17 6.86
C ALA A 22 -1.85 -4.40 7.27
N GLN A 23 -1.76 -4.75 8.55
CA GLN A 23 -2.48 -5.92 9.06
C GLN A 23 -3.95 -5.56 9.18
N VAL A 24 -4.77 -6.46 8.66
CA VAL A 24 -6.22 -6.40 8.71
C VAL A 24 -6.70 -7.13 9.96
N LEU A 25 -7.43 -6.44 10.82
CA LEU A 25 -8.24 -7.07 11.86
C LEU A 25 -9.69 -7.10 11.37
N ALA A 26 -10.25 -8.30 11.24
CA ALA A 26 -11.67 -8.51 10.98
C ALA A 26 -12.40 -8.59 12.33
N GLY A 27 -13.33 -7.67 12.56
CA GLY A 27 -14.30 -7.74 13.66
C GLY A 27 -15.72 -7.73 13.08
N GLY A 28 -16.53 -8.73 13.44
CA GLY A 28 -17.93 -8.81 13.01
C GLY A 28 -18.86 -8.15 14.03
N VAL A 29 -19.74 -7.26 13.56
CA VAL A 29 -20.91 -6.78 14.32
C VAL A 29 -22.17 -7.62 14.03
N ASP A 30 -22.14 -8.39 12.94
CA ASP A 30 -23.17 -9.34 12.49
C ASP A 30 -22.48 -10.55 11.82
N ALA A 31 -23.21 -11.64 11.58
CA ALA A 31 -22.68 -12.80 10.87
C ALA A 31 -22.22 -12.41 9.44
N PRO A 32 -20.99 -12.76 9.02
CA PRO A 32 -20.49 -12.37 7.70
C PRO A 32 -21.39 -12.92 6.60
N SER A 33 -21.89 -12.03 5.76
CA SER A 33 -22.64 -12.41 4.57
C SER A 33 -21.68 -12.92 3.49
N ASP A 34 -22.09 -13.93 2.71
CA ASP A 34 -21.29 -14.44 1.59
C ASP A 34 -21.11 -13.41 0.44
N THR A 35 -21.76 -12.25 0.55
CA THR A 35 -21.65 -11.15 -0.42
C THR A 35 -20.42 -10.28 -0.16
N ILE A 36 -19.49 -10.30 -1.11
CA ILE A 36 -18.31 -9.42 -1.10
C ILE A 36 -18.68 -8.03 -1.62
N ARG A 37 -18.30 -7.00 -0.87
CA ARG A 37 -18.58 -5.58 -1.16
C ARG A 37 -17.37 -4.84 -1.68
N ILE A 38 -16.18 -5.17 -1.19
CA ILE A 38 -14.91 -4.63 -1.69
C ILE A 38 -14.03 -5.82 -2.03
N ARG A 39 -13.43 -5.80 -3.22
CA ARG A 39 -12.46 -6.81 -3.66
C ARG A 39 -11.28 -6.11 -4.31
N THR A 40 -10.08 -6.48 -3.89
CA THR A 40 -8.83 -6.07 -4.52
C THR A 40 -8.00 -7.30 -4.85
N ARG A 41 -7.29 -7.27 -5.98
CA ARG A 41 -6.34 -8.33 -6.37
C ARG A 41 -5.06 -7.70 -6.89
N GLY A 42 -3.94 -7.92 -6.21
CA GLY A 42 -2.65 -7.34 -6.57
C GLY A 42 -2.61 -5.82 -6.50
N LEU A 43 -3.51 -5.18 -5.74
CA LEU A 43 -3.65 -3.72 -5.73
C LEU A 43 -2.36 -3.06 -5.30
N THR A 44 -1.76 -2.30 -6.20
CA THR A 44 -0.42 -1.75 -6.05
C THR A 44 -0.44 -0.26 -6.33
N LYS A 45 0.27 0.51 -5.51
CA LYS A 45 0.49 1.94 -5.74
C LYS A 45 1.97 2.28 -5.67
N ARG A 46 2.47 2.83 -6.77
CA ARG A 46 3.82 3.38 -6.89
C ARG A 46 3.75 4.91 -7.01
N TYR A 47 4.65 5.58 -6.31
CA TYR A 47 4.94 7.01 -6.47
C TYR A 47 6.41 7.17 -6.86
N GLY A 48 6.68 7.21 -8.16
CA GLY A 48 8.04 7.10 -8.68
C GLY A 48 8.68 5.77 -8.22
N ASP A 49 9.81 5.84 -7.53
CA ASP A 49 10.54 4.68 -7.04
C ASP A 49 9.97 4.10 -5.71
N LEU A 50 9.01 4.79 -5.08
CA LEU A 50 8.41 4.34 -3.81
C LEU A 50 7.17 3.47 -4.06
N ILE A 51 7.18 2.24 -3.53
CA ILE A 51 5.99 1.39 -3.47
C ILE A 51 5.26 1.69 -2.17
N ALA A 52 4.12 2.37 -2.25
CA ALA A 52 3.30 2.74 -1.09
C ALA A 52 2.35 1.62 -0.68
N VAL A 53 1.86 0.84 -1.64
CA VAL A 53 1.08 -0.38 -1.43
C VAL A 53 1.60 -1.42 -2.41
N ASP A 54 1.90 -2.62 -1.93
CA ASP A 54 2.56 -3.68 -2.68
C ASP A 54 1.64 -4.91 -2.73
N HIS A 55 1.00 -5.15 -3.88
CA HIS A 55 0.19 -6.33 -4.17
C HIS A 55 -0.84 -6.71 -3.08
N LEU A 56 -1.72 -5.76 -2.72
CA LEU A 56 -2.74 -5.98 -1.69
C LEU A 56 -3.94 -6.77 -2.24
N ASP A 57 -4.12 -7.98 -1.72
CA ASP A 57 -5.32 -8.80 -1.87
C ASP A 57 -6.23 -8.62 -0.65
N LEU A 58 -7.47 -8.21 -0.88
CA LEU A 58 -8.46 -7.97 0.17
C LEU A 58 -9.86 -8.30 -0.37
N ASP A 59 -10.62 -9.08 0.39
CA ASP A 59 -12.07 -9.23 0.23
C ASP A 59 -12.74 -8.72 1.51
N VAL A 60 -13.66 -7.76 1.38
CA VAL A 60 -14.48 -7.25 2.49
C VAL A 60 -15.91 -7.69 2.24
N HIS A 61 -16.44 -8.50 3.15
CA HIS A 61 -17.82 -8.96 3.10
C HIS A 61 -18.78 -7.94 3.69
N ALA A 62 -20.06 -8.04 3.34
CA ALA A 62 -21.08 -7.19 3.93
C ALA A 62 -21.19 -7.43 5.45
N GLY A 63 -21.13 -6.34 6.22
CA GLY A 63 -21.22 -6.38 7.69
C GLY A 63 -19.86 -6.48 8.41
N GLU A 64 -18.76 -6.64 7.68
CA GLU A 64 -17.43 -6.72 8.29
C GLU A 64 -16.80 -5.35 8.50
N ILE A 65 -16.09 -5.19 9.63
CA ILE A 65 -15.29 -4.01 9.93
C ILE A 65 -13.81 -4.37 9.78
N TYR A 66 -13.11 -3.62 8.94
CA TYR A 66 -11.67 -3.76 8.68
C TYR A 66 -10.91 -2.55 9.24
N GLY A 67 -9.87 -2.81 10.04
CA GLY A 67 -8.91 -1.81 10.48
C GLY A 67 -7.59 -1.91 9.71
N LEU A 68 -7.06 -0.77 9.23
CA LEU A 68 -5.70 -0.69 8.68
C LEU A 68 -4.74 -0.19 9.76
N LEU A 69 -3.78 -1.03 10.15
CA LEU A 69 -2.81 -0.71 11.21
C LEU A 69 -1.38 -0.70 10.68
N GLY A 70 -0.53 0.16 11.25
CA GLY A 70 0.88 0.27 10.90
C GLY A 70 1.46 1.66 11.18
N GLN A 71 2.78 1.79 11.09
CA GLN A 71 3.49 3.07 11.28
C GLN A 71 3.14 4.11 10.20
N ASN A 72 3.57 5.35 10.40
CA ASN A 72 3.48 6.39 9.38
C ASN A 72 4.26 5.97 8.12
N GLY A 73 3.66 6.17 6.95
CA GLY A 73 4.24 5.74 5.67
C GLY A 73 4.00 4.27 5.30
N ALA A 74 3.29 3.47 6.11
CA ALA A 74 2.98 2.07 5.79
C ALA A 74 1.90 1.87 4.69
N GLY A 75 1.47 2.93 4.01
CA GLY A 75 0.47 2.83 2.93
C GLY A 75 -1.00 2.95 3.34
N LYS A 76 -1.34 3.05 4.63
CA LYS A 76 -2.74 3.10 5.11
C LYS A 76 -3.64 4.10 4.38
N THR A 77 -3.27 5.38 4.38
CA THR A 77 -4.03 6.43 3.71
C THR A 77 -4.09 6.19 2.21
N THR A 78 -2.99 5.76 1.60
CA THR A 78 -2.94 5.39 0.18
C THR A 78 -3.92 4.28 -0.16
N THR A 79 -4.00 3.23 0.66
CA THR A 79 -4.97 2.14 0.50
C THR A 79 -6.39 2.67 0.59
N ILE A 80 -6.74 3.47 1.60
CA ILE A 80 -8.09 4.05 1.74
C ILE A 80 -8.45 4.89 0.52
N LEU A 81 -7.54 5.76 0.06
CA LEU A 81 -7.79 6.60 -1.11
C LEU A 81 -8.02 5.77 -2.38
N MET A 82 -7.31 4.65 -2.56
CA MET A 82 -7.55 3.74 -3.69
C MET A 82 -8.92 3.06 -3.59
N LEU A 83 -9.27 2.54 -2.41
CA LEU A 83 -10.57 1.88 -2.20
C LEU A 83 -11.76 2.84 -2.37
N LEU A 84 -11.57 4.12 -2.07
CA LEU A 84 -12.58 5.17 -2.29
C LEU A 84 -12.61 5.70 -3.73
N GLY A 85 -11.72 5.22 -4.63
CA GLY A 85 -11.60 5.73 -5.99
C GLY A 85 -11.05 7.16 -6.10
N LEU A 86 -10.43 7.67 -5.04
CA LEU A 86 -9.84 9.02 -4.99
C LEU A 86 -8.40 9.06 -5.52
N THR A 87 -7.76 7.89 -5.68
CA THR A 87 -6.50 7.76 -6.40
C THR A 87 -6.49 6.42 -7.15
N GLU A 88 -5.98 6.42 -8.37
CA GLU A 88 -5.92 5.18 -9.16
C GLU A 88 -4.77 4.28 -8.68
N PRO A 89 -4.93 2.94 -8.70
CA PRO A 89 -3.79 2.05 -8.55
C PRO A 89 -2.80 2.22 -9.71
N THR A 90 -1.56 1.82 -9.48
CA THR A 90 -0.58 1.67 -10.55
C THR A 90 -0.80 0.36 -11.29
N GLU A 91 -1.18 -0.71 -10.56
CA GLU A 91 -1.43 -2.05 -11.07
C GLU A 91 -2.50 -2.73 -10.19
N GLY A 92 -3.23 -3.69 -10.76
CA GLY A 92 -4.28 -4.46 -10.08
C GLY A 92 -5.67 -3.83 -10.12
#